data_AF-A0A7Y0IC06-F1
#
_entry.id   AF-A0A7Y0IC06-F1
#
_cell.length_a   1.000
_cell.length_b   1.000
_cell.length_c   1.000
_cell.angle_alpha   90.00
_cell.angle_beta   90.00
_cell.angle_gamma   90.00
#
_symmetry.space_group_name_H-M   'P 1'
#
loop_
_entity.id
_entity.type
_entity.pdbx_description
1 polymer ?
#
loop_
_entity_poly.entity_id
_entity_poly.type
_entity_poly.pdbx_seq_one_letter_code
_entity_poly.pdbx_strand_id
1 'polypeptide(L)'
;MKQHEIMPQEGLIISRVLAHRNYALYAALQEEVTPMLTDLHYIKEVQEVVNSMFPDLDARDKQIYFASCVYYFYCPASFVGTKVQKLPIGIRDEAAKVLGYTNPENINALRTIGEVYMKNPTKRARIEQVKEYFKKYSVRDMDWELNLV
;
A
#
# COMPACT_ATOMS: atom_id res chain seq x y z
N MET A 1 -3.10 -23.44 29.30
CA MET A 1 -2.14 -22.92 28.30
C MET A 1 -2.94 -22.58 27.04
N LYS A 2 -3.01 -21.30 26.67
CA LYS A 2 -3.83 -20.82 25.55
C LYS A 2 -3.13 -21.14 24.23
N GLN A 3 -3.81 -21.88 23.35
CA GLN A 3 -3.44 -22.04 21.95
C GLN A 3 -3.52 -20.65 21.30
N HIS A 4 -2.41 -20.14 20.80
CA HIS A 4 -2.40 -18.99 19.90
C HIS A 4 -2.85 -19.50 18.52
N GLU A 5 -4.07 -19.13 18.13
CA GLU A 5 -4.52 -19.26 16.76
C GLU A 5 -3.62 -18.40 15.86
N ILE A 6 -2.82 -19.09 15.06
CA ILE A 6 -1.94 -18.55 14.04
C ILE A 6 -2.86 -17.91 12.97
N MET A 7 -2.75 -16.59 12.80
CA MET A 7 -3.47 -15.84 11.78
C MET A 7 -3.31 -16.48 10.38
N PRO A 8 -4.34 -16.37 9.52
CA PRO A 8 -4.35 -17.04 8.22
C PRO A 8 -3.23 -16.56 7.29
N GLN A 9 -2.64 -17.53 6.60
CA GLN A 9 -1.46 -17.48 5.72
C GLN A 9 -1.65 -16.70 4.41
N GLU A 10 -2.17 -15.47 4.42
CA GLU A 10 -2.34 -14.71 3.16
C GLU A 10 -1.07 -13.96 2.72
N GLY A 11 -0.13 -13.69 3.65
CA GLY A 11 1.23 -13.22 3.32
C GLY A 11 2.09 -14.25 2.58
N LEU A 12 1.65 -15.52 2.54
CA LEU A 12 2.36 -16.66 1.94
C LEU A 12 2.14 -16.81 0.42
N ILE A 13 1.20 -16.04 -0.15
CA ILE A 13 0.87 -16.12 -1.59
C ILE A 13 1.74 -15.15 -2.40
N ILE A 14 2.10 -13.99 -1.82
CA ILE A 14 2.87 -12.90 -2.44
C ILE A 14 4.33 -13.31 -2.68
N SER A 15 4.95 -13.92 -1.67
CA SER A 15 6.27 -14.52 -1.75
C SER A 15 6.32 -15.64 -2.78
N ARG A 16 5.27 -16.47 -2.90
CA ARG A 16 5.24 -17.58 -3.87
C ARG A 16 5.20 -17.11 -5.33
N VAL A 17 4.44 -16.08 -5.70
CA VAL A 17 4.31 -15.70 -7.13
C VAL A 17 5.57 -15.02 -7.68
N LEU A 18 6.23 -14.17 -6.88
CA LEU A 18 7.51 -13.57 -7.24
C LEU A 18 8.67 -14.57 -7.09
N ALA A 19 8.64 -15.46 -6.08
CA ALA A 19 9.57 -16.59 -5.98
C ALA A 19 9.49 -17.53 -7.19
N HIS A 20 8.29 -17.81 -7.69
CA HIS A 20 8.10 -18.70 -8.82
C HIS A 20 8.55 -18.10 -10.17
N ARG A 21 8.55 -16.76 -10.33
CA ARG A 21 8.91 -16.09 -11.61
C ARG A 21 10.33 -15.57 -11.66
N ASN A 22 10.84 -15.00 -10.58
CA ASN A 22 12.23 -14.51 -10.46
C ASN A 22 12.60 -14.33 -8.97
N TYR A 23 12.89 -15.44 -8.29
CA TYR A 23 13.24 -15.45 -6.88
C TYR A 23 14.44 -14.57 -6.53
N ALA A 24 15.44 -14.48 -7.43
CA ALA A 24 16.63 -13.66 -7.20
C ALA A 24 16.29 -12.16 -7.12
N LEU A 25 15.41 -11.68 -8.02
CA LEU A 25 14.92 -10.31 -7.99
C LEU A 25 14.00 -10.06 -6.78
N TYR A 26 13.19 -11.05 -6.40
CA TYR A 26 12.35 -10.95 -5.20
C TYR A 26 13.17 -10.87 -3.92
N ALA A 27 14.17 -11.74 -3.75
CA ALA A 27 15.06 -11.72 -2.60
C ALA A 27 15.85 -10.40 -2.53
N ALA A 28 16.28 -9.86 -3.67
CA ALA A 28 16.96 -8.57 -3.75
C ALA A 28 16.05 -7.37 -3.44
N LEU A 29 14.74 -7.48 -3.67
CA LEU A 29 13.75 -6.42 -3.45
C LEU A 29 12.82 -6.70 -2.27
N GLN A 30 13.09 -7.73 -1.48
CA GLN A 30 12.16 -8.28 -0.49
C GLN A 30 11.68 -7.20 0.48
N GLU A 31 12.60 -6.34 0.89
CA GLU A 31 12.36 -5.21 1.77
C GLU A 31 11.46 -4.13 1.14
N GLU A 32 11.61 -3.87 -0.16
CA GLU A 32 10.80 -2.89 -0.90
C GLU A 32 9.40 -3.40 -1.26
N VAL A 33 9.23 -4.72 -1.34
CA VAL A 33 7.95 -5.38 -1.71
C VAL A 33 7.17 -5.94 -0.50
N THR A 34 7.74 -5.88 0.70
CA THR A 34 7.06 -6.25 1.95
C THR A 34 6.05 -5.17 2.32
N PRO A 35 4.82 -5.45 2.77
CA PRO A 35 3.90 -4.43 3.27
C PRO A 35 4.54 -3.57 4.40
N MET A 36 4.30 -2.26 4.38
CA MET A 36 4.67 -1.33 5.46
C MET A 36 3.64 -1.36 6.58
N LEU A 37 2.35 -1.44 6.23
CA LEU A 37 1.24 -1.48 7.18
C LEU A 37 0.49 -2.80 7.06
N THR A 38 -0.08 -3.25 8.17
CA THR A 38 -0.93 -4.46 8.23
C THR A 38 -2.27 -4.19 8.91
N ASP A 39 -2.35 -3.20 9.81
CA ASP A 39 -3.60 -2.82 10.46
C ASP A 39 -4.53 -2.02 9.54
N LEU A 40 -5.79 -2.44 9.43
CA LEU A 40 -6.81 -1.80 8.60
C LEU A 40 -7.20 -0.41 9.11
N HIS A 41 -7.04 -0.11 10.39
CA HIS A 41 -7.50 1.15 10.96
C HIS A 41 -6.81 2.37 10.32
N TYR A 42 -5.55 2.20 9.87
CA TYR A 42 -4.79 3.27 9.22
C TYR A 42 -5.34 3.63 7.84
N ILE A 43 -6.14 2.77 7.19
CA ILE A 43 -6.69 3.07 5.86
C ILE A 43 -7.52 4.35 5.90
N LYS A 44 -8.36 4.54 6.93
CA LYS A 44 -9.12 5.79 7.07
C LYS A 44 -8.20 6.98 7.33
N GLU A 45 -7.20 6.81 8.19
CA GLU A 45 -6.21 7.85 8.50
C GLU A 45 -5.42 8.28 7.24
N VAL A 46 -5.11 7.36 6.33
CA VAL A 46 -4.46 7.68 5.04
C VAL A 46 -5.31 8.65 4.22
N GLN A 47 -6.63 8.49 4.19
CA GLN A 47 -7.52 9.42 3.48
C GLN A 47 -7.51 10.81 4.14
N GLU A 48 -7.57 10.85 5.47
CA GLU A 48 -7.56 12.09 6.25
C GLU A 48 -6.24 12.85 6.04
N VAL A 49 -5.10 12.15 6.06
CA VAL A 49 -3.77 12.70 5.80
C VAL A 49 -3.65 13.23 4.37
N VAL A 50 -4.10 12.48 3.36
CA VAL A 50 -4.09 12.95 1.96
C VAL A 50 -4.92 14.23 1.81
N ASN A 51 -6.11 14.27 2.42
CA ASN A 51 -6.97 15.44 2.37
C ASN A 51 -6.36 16.66 3.07
N SER A 52 -5.68 16.44 4.20
CA SER A 52 -5.04 17.49 4.99
C SER A 52 -3.75 18.01 4.35
N MET A 53 -2.90 17.14 3.82
CA MET A 53 -1.62 17.51 3.23
C MET A 53 -1.77 18.19 1.87
N PHE A 54 -2.82 17.83 1.12
CA PHE A 54 -3.04 18.32 -0.24
C PHE A 54 -4.44 18.94 -0.40
N PRO A 55 -4.75 20.03 0.33
CA PRO A 55 -6.09 20.62 0.33
C PRO A 55 -6.52 21.11 -1.05
N ASP A 56 -5.59 21.57 -1.88
CA ASP A 56 -5.84 22.16 -3.19
C ASP A 56 -6.14 21.13 -4.30
N LEU A 57 -5.94 19.83 -4.03
CA LEU A 57 -6.26 18.79 -4.99
C LEU A 57 -7.77 18.62 -5.15
N ASP A 58 -8.19 18.35 -6.38
CA ASP A 58 -9.56 17.95 -6.65
C ASP A 58 -9.88 16.58 -6.02
N ALA A 59 -11.18 16.27 -5.93
CA ALA A 59 -11.65 15.06 -5.28
C ALA A 59 -11.15 13.78 -5.96
N ARG A 60 -10.98 13.78 -7.28
CA ARG A 60 -10.52 12.61 -8.02
C ARG A 60 -9.04 12.37 -7.81
N ASP A 61 -8.25 13.43 -7.81
CA ASP A 61 -6.82 13.35 -7.49
C ASP A 61 -6.61 12.84 -6.07
N LYS A 62 -7.36 13.35 -5.08
CA LYS A 62 -7.33 12.84 -3.70
C LYS A 62 -7.65 11.35 -3.63
N GLN A 63 -8.65 10.86 -4.36
CA GLN A 63 -8.96 9.43 -4.45
C GLN A 63 -7.82 8.61 -5.06
N ILE A 64 -7.15 9.13 -6.09
CA ILE A 64 -6.00 8.46 -6.72
C ILE A 64 -4.80 8.42 -5.77
N TYR A 65 -4.50 9.52 -5.08
CA TYR A 65 -3.45 9.57 -4.06
C TYR A 65 -3.72 8.61 -2.92
N PHE A 66 -4.93 8.63 -2.38
CA PHE A 66 -5.39 7.68 -1.37
C PHE A 66 -5.17 6.24 -1.81
N ALA A 67 -5.72 5.84 -2.97
CA ALA A 67 -5.58 4.49 -3.46
C ALA A 67 -4.10 4.12 -3.68
N SER A 68 -3.31 5.03 -4.27
CA SER A 68 -1.88 4.79 -4.49
C SER A 68 -1.12 4.57 -3.18
N CYS A 69 -1.43 5.33 -2.12
CA CYS A 69 -0.88 5.14 -0.78
C CYS A 69 -1.29 3.78 -0.20
N VAL A 70 -2.57 3.42 -0.27
CA VAL A 70 -3.05 2.11 0.22
C VAL A 70 -2.32 0.95 -0.48
N TYR A 71 -2.18 0.99 -1.81
CA TYR A 71 -1.38 -0.02 -2.51
C TYR A 71 0.08 0.03 -2.08
N TYR A 72 0.67 1.21 -1.97
CA TYR A 72 2.09 1.33 -1.63
C TYR A 72 2.39 0.84 -0.20
N PHE A 73 1.46 0.99 0.73
CA PHE A 73 1.66 0.61 2.13
C PHE A 73 1.29 -0.85 2.39
N TYR A 74 0.23 -1.38 1.78
CA TYR A 74 -0.28 -2.72 2.07
C TYR A 74 0.07 -3.77 1.01
N CYS A 75 0.40 -3.34 -0.21
CA CYS A 75 0.74 -4.25 -1.32
C CYS A 75 1.75 -3.58 -2.29
N PRO A 76 2.93 -3.15 -1.81
CA PRO A 76 3.89 -2.41 -2.64
C PRO A 76 4.37 -3.20 -3.87
N ALA A 77 4.38 -4.54 -3.77
CA ALA A 77 4.62 -5.45 -4.89
C ALA A 77 3.69 -5.19 -6.10
N SER A 78 2.51 -4.60 -5.91
CA SER A 78 1.63 -4.18 -7.00
C SER A 78 2.26 -3.15 -7.93
N PHE A 79 3.30 -2.42 -7.53
CA PHE A 79 4.00 -1.48 -8.41
C PHE A 79 5.26 -2.07 -9.07
N VAL A 80 5.61 -3.33 -8.76
CA VAL A 80 6.82 -4.00 -9.28
C VAL A 80 6.46 -5.01 -10.38
N GLY A 81 7.23 -5.00 -11.46
CA GLY A 81 7.15 -6.02 -12.53
C GLY A 81 5.83 -6.04 -13.32
N THR A 82 5.45 -7.23 -13.81
CA THR A 82 4.27 -7.44 -14.67
C THR A 82 2.95 -7.46 -13.89
N LYS A 83 2.59 -6.35 -13.22
CA LYS A 83 1.21 -5.99 -12.79
C LYS A 83 0.31 -7.11 -12.20
N VAL A 84 0.85 -8.04 -11.42
CA VAL A 84 0.06 -9.23 -11.03
C VAL A 84 -0.80 -9.01 -9.78
N GLN A 85 -0.44 -8.09 -8.89
CA GLN A 85 -1.00 -8.10 -7.54
C GLN A 85 -2.14 -7.11 -7.32
N LYS A 86 -3.30 -7.67 -6.96
CA LYS A 86 -4.44 -6.96 -6.41
C LYS A 86 -4.27 -6.79 -4.90
N LEU A 87 -4.93 -5.79 -4.31
CA LEU A 87 -5.01 -5.67 -2.86
C LEU A 87 -5.66 -6.92 -2.25
N PRO A 88 -5.22 -7.36 -1.05
CA PRO A 88 -5.94 -8.36 -0.26
C PRO A 88 -7.38 -7.91 0.00
N ILE A 89 -8.31 -8.86 0.08
CA ILE A 89 -9.76 -8.59 0.13
C ILE A 89 -10.11 -7.64 1.28
N GLY A 90 -9.62 -7.90 2.50
CA GLY A 90 -9.88 -7.05 3.67
C GLY A 90 -9.39 -5.60 3.50
N ILE A 91 -8.19 -5.41 2.93
CA ILE A 91 -7.64 -4.06 2.66
C ILE A 91 -8.48 -3.34 1.60
N ARG A 92 -8.81 -4.05 0.51
CA ARG A 92 -9.57 -3.49 -0.62
C ARG A 92 -10.97 -3.06 -0.19
N ASP A 93 -11.64 -3.90 0.58
CA ASP A 93 -13.01 -3.67 0.99
C ASP A 93 -13.10 -2.49 1.96
N GLU A 94 -12.16 -2.36 2.91
CA GLU A 94 -12.08 -1.19 3.78
C GLU A 94 -11.72 0.08 2.99
N ALA A 95 -10.79 0.01 2.03
CA ALA A 95 -10.46 1.15 1.18
C ALA A 95 -11.65 1.61 0.34
N ALA A 96 -12.46 0.68 -0.18
CA ALA A 96 -13.67 0.98 -0.92
C ALA A 96 -14.72 1.66 -0.03
N LYS A 97 -14.91 1.14 1.19
CA LYS A 97 -15.80 1.73 2.20
C LYS A 97 -15.39 3.15 2.58
N VAL A 98 -14.09 3.42 2.78
CA VAL A 98 -13.55 4.76 3.07
C VAL A 98 -13.83 5.76 1.94
N LEU A 99 -13.81 5.31 0.67
CA LEU A 99 -14.20 6.15 -0.47
C LEU A 99 -15.71 6.18 -0.75
N GLY A 100 -16.53 5.44 0.00
CA GLY A 100 -17.97 5.32 -0.23
C GLY A 100 -18.34 4.55 -1.50
N TYR A 101 -17.46 3.66 -1.99
CA TYR A 101 -17.74 2.83 -3.16
C TYR A 101 -18.50 1.56 -2.79
N THR A 102 -19.63 1.32 -3.45
CA THR A 102 -20.42 0.08 -3.31
C THR A 102 -19.70 -1.13 -3.90
N ASN A 103 -18.87 -0.93 -4.93
CA ASN A 103 -18.09 -1.99 -5.58
C ASN A 103 -16.60 -1.86 -5.24
N PRO A 104 -16.02 -2.80 -4.47
CA PRO A 104 -14.59 -2.78 -4.14
C PRO A 104 -13.63 -2.83 -5.33
N GLU A 105 -14.08 -3.34 -6.49
CA GLU A 105 -13.26 -3.35 -7.71
C GLU A 105 -12.94 -1.94 -8.23
N ASN A 106 -13.70 -0.91 -7.83
CA ASN A 106 -13.41 0.47 -8.19
C ASN A 106 -12.05 0.96 -7.63
N ILE A 107 -11.56 0.35 -6.54
CA ILE A 107 -10.23 0.62 -6.01
C ILE A 107 -9.13 0.14 -6.98
N ASN A 108 -9.34 -1.00 -7.64
CA ASN A 108 -8.39 -1.51 -8.64
C ASN A 108 -8.27 -0.55 -9.83
N ALA A 109 -9.39 0.05 -10.27
CA ALA A 109 -9.40 1.04 -11.35
C ALA A 109 -8.60 2.30 -10.98
N LEU A 110 -8.72 2.77 -9.73
CA LEU A 110 -7.90 3.87 -9.22
C LEU A 110 -6.41 3.54 -9.22
N ARG A 111 -6.03 2.31 -8.86
CA ARG A 111 -4.63 1.89 -8.90
C ARG A 111 -4.03 1.91 -10.29
N THR A 112 -4.78 1.55 -11.33
CA THR A 112 -4.29 1.66 -12.72
C THR A 112 -3.90 3.10 -13.05
N ILE A 113 -4.64 4.09 -12.57
CA ILE A 113 -4.28 5.51 -12.72
C ILE A 113 -3.13 5.88 -11.78
N GLY A 114 -3.16 5.36 -10.55
CA GLY A 114 -2.09 5.51 -9.55
C GLY A 114 -0.72 5.04 -10.03
N GLU A 115 -0.64 4.04 -10.92
CA GLU A 115 0.62 3.65 -11.58
C GLU A 115 1.28 4.82 -12.32
N VAL A 116 0.47 5.67 -12.98
CA VAL A 116 0.97 6.86 -13.68
C VAL A 116 1.52 7.88 -12.66
N TYR A 117 0.90 7.94 -11.46
CA TYR A 117 1.31 8.85 -10.39
C TYR A 117 2.63 8.40 -9.78
N MET A 118 2.79 7.08 -9.56
CA MET A 118 4.04 6.50 -9.07
C MET A 118 5.21 6.65 -10.06
N LYS A 119 4.94 6.76 -11.37
CA LYS A 119 5.97 7.02 -12.38
C LYS A 119 6.33 8.49 -12.54
N ASN A 120 5.45 9.40 -12.17
CA ASN A 120 5.70 10.83 -12.24
C ASN A 120 6.45 11.28 -10.97
N PRO A 121 7.66 11.87 -11.06
CA PRO A 121 8.46 12.22 -9.88
C PRO A 121 7.74 13.15 -8.90
N THR A 122 7.04 14.16 -9.40
CA THR A 122 6.30 15.13 -8.57
C THR A 122 5.12 14.47 -7.86
N LYS A 123 4.38 13.62 -8.57
CA LYS A 123 3.23 12.91 -7.97
C LYS A 123 3.70 11.86 -6.98
N ARG A 124 4.74 11.10 -7.31
CA ARG A 124 5.37 10.15 -6.40
C ARG A 124 5.90 10.83 -5.14
N ALA A 125 6.56 11.98 -5.25
CA ALA A 125 7.08 12.70 -4.09
C ALA A 125 5.97 13.01 -3.06
N ARG A 126 4.75 13.34 -3.49
CA ARG A 126 3.60 13.52 -2.60
C ARG A 126 3.17 12.21 -1.91
N ILE A 127 3.22 11.08 -2.61
CA ILE A 127 2.94 9.77 -2.02
C ILE A 127 4.01 9.41 -0.97
N GLU A 128 5.28 9.71 -1.24
CA GLU A 128 6.37 9.52 -0.26
C GLU A 128 6.22 10.45 0.96
N GLN A 129 5.69 11.67 0.81
CA GLN A 129 5.36 12.53 1.96
C GLN A 129 4.32 11.91 2.88
N VAL A 130 3.28 11.29 2.31
CA VAL A 130 2.30 10.53 3.11
C VAL A 130 2.98 9.32 3.74
N LYS A 131 3.83 8.60 2.99
CA LYS A 131 4.59 7.46 3.54
C LYS A 131 5.38 7.84 4.79
N GLU A 132 6.08 8.98 4.73
CA GLU A 132 6.90 9.47 5.84
C GLU A 132 6.09 9.60 7.14
N TYR A 133 4.86 10.10 7.04
CA TYR A 133 3.95 10.23 8.18
C TYR A 133 3.63 8.88 8.84
N PHE A 134 3.51 7.81 8.05
CA PHE A 134 3.14 6.47 8.50
C PHE A 134 4.33 5.58 8.86
N LYS A 135 5.58 5.99 8.60
CA LYS A 135 6.78 5.18 8.91
C LYS A 135 6.87 4.74 10.37
N LYS A 136 6.44 5.58 11.31
CA LYS A 136 6.38 5.24 12.75
C LYS A 136 5.49 4.04 13.08
N TYR A 137 4.61 3.64 12.17
CA TYR A 137 3.73 2.48 12.31
C TYR A 137 4.17 1.33 11.41
N SER A 138 5.33 1.45 10.75
CA SER A 138 5.83 0.44 9.84
C SER A 138 6.14 -0.84 10.57
N VAL A 139 5.75 -1.96 9.97
CA VAL A 139 6.16 -3.31 10.43
C VAL A 139 7.53 -3.71 9.88
N ARG A 140 8.16 -2.86 9.06
CA ARG A 140 9.49 -3.12 8.48
C ARG A 140 10.57 -2.54 9.37
N ASP A 141 11.65 -3.29 9.56
CA ASP A 141 12.72 -2.87 10.47
C ASP A 141 13.52 -1.66 9.95
N MET A 142 13.71 -1.54 8.64
CA MET A 142 14.50 -0.42 8.08
C MET A 142 13.82 0.97 8.18
N ASP A 143 12.49 1.02 8.36
CA ASP A 143 11.77 2.29 8.45
C ASP A 143 11.97 2.98 9.82
N TRP A 144 12.39 2.24 10.85
CA TRP A 144 12.79 2.81 12.14
C TRP A 144 14.26 3.23 12.17
N GLU A 145 15.15 2.54 11.45
CA GLU A 145 16.59 2.86 11.39
C GLU A 145 16.86 4.22 10.73
N LEU A 146 16.03 4.64 9.77
CA LEU A 146 16.15 5.96 9.12
C LEU A 146 15.58 7.14 9.94
N ASN A 147 14.86 6.87 11.04
CA ASN A 147 14.29 7.90 11.92
C ASN A 147 15.23 8.32 13.07
N LEU A 148 16.44 7.73 13.14
CA LEU A 148 17.43 7.99 14.20
C LEU A 148 18.70 8.72 13.69
N VAL A 149 18.68 9.30 12.48
CA VAL A 149 19.78 10.12 11.93
C VAL A 149 19.38 11.58 11.84
#